data_AF-A0A951K5F7-F1
#
_entry.id   AF-A0A951K5F7-F1
#
_cell.length_a   1.000
_cell.length_b   1.000
_cell.length_c   1.000
_cell.angle_alpha   90.00
_cell.angle_beta   90.00
_cell.angle_gamma   90.00
#
_symmetry.space_group_name_H-M   'P 1'
#
loop_
_entity.id
_entity.type
_entity.pdbx_description
1 polymer ?
#
loop_
_entity_poly.entity_id
_entity_poly.type
_entity_poly.pdbx_seq_one_letter_code
_entity_poly.pdbx_strand_id
1 'polypeptide(L)'
;MASSAAAETVTAADLTRRIGVTNEAALAYVQHPDPALSRLPARLREELIAEVPAVTAGALLGTAALARHFVASAATGRYRDLFGLWELFSSDPTTCRPVLQERPEALERARGALRSATMLGLRGHADRVAEDVTRARGLIWQWLREVLDDHLDLVAARPQVASARLQRDPDVVLPLPEDPDEQWLREAAQARVVAGLAPPVEALLRRHAHRLPPTITNLEFLREQLPAALDGALDDVDLARPDIGAVLAWSRDHGVAAPLLRRIDEQIAAAADADPATALATWWHWRSLRVEATLPAALLDAPVDAFDLTRPETASLLAQRVARGEDVAVGERLTALADTNRQLAEKAYEALVCGGLDVTLPAALRNNPMVRDGARCPACGAWTWVRPGHEQRCPELAARDATAAT
;
A
#
# COMPACT_ATOMS: atom_id res chain seq x y z
N MET A 1 42.16 0.64 50.16
CA MET A 1 41.14 1.32 49.33
C MET A 1 40.30 0.25 48.66
N ALA A 2 39.17 -0.10 49.28
CA ALA A 2 38.21 -1.06 48.74
C ALA A 2 37.06 -0.24 48.14
N SER A 3 36.91 -0.30 46.82
CA SER A 3 35.71 0.20 46.14
C SER A 3 34.66 -0.89 46.25
N SER A 4 33.68 -0.65 47.11
CA SER A 4 32.42 -1.39 47.21
C SER A 4 31.69 -1.28 45.88
N ALA A 5 31.69 -2.35 45.08
CA ALA A 5 30.74 -2.49 43.98
C ALA A 5 29.33 -2.41 44.58
N ALA A 6 28.61 -1.33 44.31
CA ALA A 6 27.21 -1.19 44.70
C ALA A 6 26.45 -2.39 44.13
N ALA A 7 25.80 -3.17 45.00
CA ALA A 7 24.83 -4.14 44.56
C ALA A 7 23.72 -3.37 43.82
N GLU A 8 23.66 -3.48 42.50
CA GLU A 8 22.58 -2.92 41.70
C GLU A 8 21.25 -3.51 42.23
N THR A 9 20.47 -2.67 42.92
CA THR A 9 19.16 -3.05 43.42
C THR A 9 18.25 -3.25 42.20
N VAL A 10 17.89 -4.49 41.89
CA VAL A 10 17.00 -4.81 40.77
C VAL A 10 15.63 -4.19 41.02
N THR A 11 15.13 -3.40 40.06
CA THR A 11 13.84 -2.71 40.13
C THR A 11 12.76 -3.38 39.28
N ALA A 12 11.49 -2.98 39.44
CA ALA A 12 10.38 -3.42 38.59
C ALA A 12 10.58 -3.03 37.11
N ALA A 13 11.21 -1.89 36.85
CA ALA A 13 11.59 -1.46 35.52
C ALA A 13 12.65 -2.39 34.90
N ASP A 14 13.61 -2.88 35.70
CA ASP A 14 14.60 -3.85 35.24
C ASP A 14 13.99 -5.19 34.88
N LEU A 15 13.00 -5.66 35.67
CA LEU A 15 12.25 -6.87 35.35
C LEU A 15 11.49 -6.72 34.03
N THR A 16 10.76 -5.62 33.87
CA THR A 16 9.98 -5.32 32.66
C THR A 16 10.88 -5.24 31.43
N ARG A 17 12.06 -4.61 31.55
CA ARG A 17 13.04 -4.46 30.48
C ARG A 17 13.69 -5.79 30.09
N ARG A 18 14.03 -6.65 31.05
CA ARG A 18 14.78 -7.89 30.81
C ARG A 18 13.90 -9.08 30.43
N ILE A 19 12.69 -9.14 30.96
CA ILE A 19 11.72 -10.21 30.67
C ILE A 19 10.79 -9.81 29.52
N GLY A 20 10.40 -8.52 29.45
CA GLY A 20 9.41 -8.03 28.50
C GLY A 20 7.98 -8.10 29.04
N VAL A 21 7.05 -7.57 28.24
CA VAL A 21 5.61 -7.42 28.57
C VAL A 21 4.70 -8.23 27.66
N THR A 22 5.26 -9.02 26.74
CA THR A 22 4.52 -9.85 25.79
C THR A 22 4.63 -11.32 26.17
N ASN A 23 3.68 -12.13 25.68
CA ASN A 23 3.68 -13.57 25.89
C ASN A 23 4.93 -14.23 25.29
N GLU A 24 5.33 -13.80 24.10
CA GLU A 24 6.52 -14.28 23.40
C GLU A 24 7.79 -14.02 24.21
N ALA A 25 7.93 -12.83 24.79
CA ALA A 25 9.09 -12.48 25.61
C ALA A 25 9.10 -13.27 26.94
N ALA A 26 7.94 -13.42 27.57
CA ALA A 26 7.78 -14.24 28.78
C ALA A 26 8.11 -15.73 28.54
N LEU A 27 7.68 -16.30 27.41
CA LEU A 27 8.01 -17.66 27.00
C LEU A 27 9.51 -17.82 26.77
N ALA A 28 10.13 -16.89 26.04
CA ALA A 28 11.57 -16.90 25.78
C ALA A 28 12.38 -16.82 27.08
N TYR A 29 11.95 -15.98 28.04
CA TYR A 29 12.59 -15.87 29.34
C TYR A 29 12.50 -17.17 30.14
N VAL A 30 11.34 -17.85 30.19
CA VAL A 30 11.23 -19.10 30.96
C VAL A 30 12.10 -20.21 30.38
N GLN A 31 12.33 -20.22 29.06
CA GLN A 31 13.27 -21.15 28.42
C GLN A 31 14.73 -20.82 28.73
N HIS A 32 15.08 -19.54 28.84
CA HIS A 32 16.45 -19.07 29.09
C HIS A 32 16.45 -18.01 30.20
N PRO A 33 16.22 -18.41 31.46
CA PRO A 33 16.02 -17.47 32.54
C PRO A 33 17.33 -16.75 32.86
N ASP A 34 17.21 -15.44 33.07
CA ASP A 34 18.34 -14.63 33.49
C ASP A 34 18.85 -15.10 34.89
N PRO A 35 20.12 -15.50 35.03
CA PRO A 35 20.65 -15.98 36.30
C PRO A 35 20.57 -14.93 37.42
N ALA A 36 20.63 -13.64 37.09
CA ALA A 36 20.56 -12.57 38.08
C ALA A 36 19.13 -12.42 38.63
N LEU A 37 18.11 -12.59 37.78
CA LEU A 37 16.71 -12.47 38.17
C LEU A 37 16.17 -13.74 38.84
N SER A 38 16.56 -14.92 38.35
CA SER A 38 16.15 -16.21 38.93
C SER A 38 16.66 -16.43 40.36
N ARG A 39 17.78 -15.82 40.72
CA ARG A 39 18.40 -15.89 42.06
C ARG A 39 17.92 -14.81 43.04
N LEU A 40 16.99 -13.94 42.63
CA LEU A 40 16.46 -12.91 43.53
C LEU A 40 15.86 -13.54 44.81
N PRO A 41 16.09 -12.94 45.99
CA PRO A 41 15.46 -13.39 47.23
C PRO A 41 13.94 -13.40 47.11
N ALA A 42 13.29 -14.41 47.72
CA ALA A 42 11.83 -14.59 47.64
C ALA A 42 11.05 -13.33 48.03
N ARG A 43 11.46 -12.68 49.13
CA ARG A 43 10.84 -11.44 49.62
C ARG A 43 10.90 -10.30 48.60
N LEU A 44 12.07 -10.06 48.00
CA LEU A 44 12.22 -9.02 46.98
C LEU A 44 11.42 -9.36 45.73
N ARG A 45 11.32 -10.65 45.37
CA ARG A 45 10.51 -11.10 44.25
C ARG A 45 9.02 -10.86 44.49
N GLU A 46 8.52 -11.14 45.69
CA GLU A 46 7.12 -10.88 46.07
C GLU A 46 6.78 -9.39 46.03
N GLU A 47 7.67 -8.53 46.54
CA GLU A 47 7.52 -7.07 46.49
C GLU A 47 7.44 -6.57 45.03
N LEU A 48 8.33 -7.03 44.16
CA LEU A 48 8.40 -6.57 42.77
C LEU A 48 7.28 -7.11 41.87
N ILE A 49 6.71 -8.28 42.17
CA ILE A 49 5.64 -8.89 41.34
C ILE A 49 4.37 -8.04 41.33
N ALA A 50 4.09 -7.31 42.41
CA ALA A 50 2.92 -6.43 42.49
C ALA A 50 3.04 -5.20 41.57
N GLU A 51 4.26 -4.86 41.13
CA GLU A 51 4.57 -3.63 40.37
C GLU A 51 4.80 -3.88 38.87
N VAL A 52 4.75 -5.14 38.41
CA VAL A 52 4.98 -5.51 37.01
C VAL A 52 3.75 -6.13 36.35
N PRO A 53 3.66 -6.16 35.01
CA PRO A 53 2.57 -6.83 34.32
C PRO A 53 2.47 -8.31 34.71
N ALA A 54 1.23 -8.83 34.78
CA ALA A 54 0.97 -10.20 35.25
C ALA A 54 1.70 -11.30 34.45
N VAL A 55 1.92 -11.09 33.14
CA VAL A 55 2.68 -12.01 32.28
C VAL A 55 4.18 -12.02 32.65
N THR A 56 4.75 -10.85 32.91
CA THR A 56 6.13 -10.65 33.36
C THR A 56 6.33 -11.29 34.74
N ALA A 57 5.41 -11.05 35.66
CA ALA A 57 5.39 -11.69 36.98
C ALA A 57 5.28 -13.22 36.88
N GLY A 58 4.41 -13.73 36.01
CA GLY A 58 4.28 -15.16 35.75
C GLY A 58 5.58 -15.79 35.26
N ALA A 59 6.28 -15.13 34.32
CA ALA A 59 7.57 -15.58 33.80
C ALA A 59 8.66 -15.59 34.88
N LEU A 60 8.73 -14.54 35.71
CA LEU A 60 9.68 -14.46 36.82
C LEU A 60 9.48 -15.57 37.87
N LEU A 61 8.23 -15.97 38.11
CA LEU A 61 7.86 -17.06 39.00
C LEU A 61 8.05 -18.45 38.38
N GLY A 62 8.30 -18.54 37.08
CA GLY A 62 8.59 -19.77 36.35
C GLY A 62 7.37 -20.45 35.73
N THR A 63 7.63 -21.60 35.10
CA THR A 63 6.71 -22.31 34.20
C THR A 63 5.30 -22.52 34.74
N ALA A 64 5.15 -23.01 35.98
CA ALA A 64 3.83 -23.26 36.57
C ALA A 64 3.00 -21.97 36.74
N ALA A 65 3.65 -20.86 37.10
CA ALA A 65 2.98 -19.58 37.30
C ALA A 65 2.59 -18.96 35.96
N LEU A 66 3.48 -19.02 34.96
CA LEU A 66 3.17 -18.57 33.61
C LEU A 66 2.04 -19.41 32.98
N ALA A 67 2.01 -20.72 33.19
CA ALA A 67 0.91 -21.58 32.76
C ALA A 67 -0.43 -21.16 33.40
N ARG A 68 -0.45 -20.86 34.71
CA ARG A 68 -1.64 -20.33 35.39
C ARG A 68 -2.08 -19.00 34.79
N HIS A 69 -1.13 -18.13 34.46
CA HIS A 69 -1.43 -16.85 33.80
C HIS A 69 -2.13 -17.07 32.45
N PHE A 70 -1.57 -17.91 31.57
CA PHE A 70 -2.16 -18.17 30.26
C PHE A 70 -3.54 -18.83 30.37
N VAL A 71 -3.75 -19.78 31.28
CA VAL A 71 -5.06 -20.38 31.51
C VAL A 71 -6.09 -19.34 31.97
N ALA A 72 -5.74 -18.52 32.97
CA ALA A 72 -6.64 -17.48 33.49
C ALA A 72 -6.97 -16.45 32.41
N SER A 73 -5.94 -16.01 31.68
CA SER A 73 -6.04 -15.05 30.60
C SER A 73 -6.91 -15.55 29.43
N ALA A 74 -6.68 -16.78 28.97
CA ALA A 74 -7.48 -17.37 27.92
C ALA A 74 -8.95 -17.54 28.34
N ALA A 75 -9.21 -17.90 29.60
CA ALA A 75 -10.57 -17.99 30.15
C ALA A 75 -11.30 -16.64 30.22
N THR A 76 -10.57 -15.51 30.20
CA THR A 76 -11.14 -14.15 30.11
C THR A 76 -11.30 -13.65 28.67
N GLY A 77 -10.96 -14.46 27.66
CA GLY A 77 -11.17 -14.14 26.25
C GLY A 77 -9.89 -13.90 25.44
N ARG A 78 -8.70 -13.85 26.06
CA ARG A 78 -7.42 -13.76 25.35
C ARG A 78 -6.99 -15.15 24.83
N TYR A 79 -7.75 -15.70 23.89
CA TYR A 79 -7.60 -17.09 23.43
C TYR A 79 -6.21 -17.41 22.85
N ARG A 80 -5.47 -16.44 22.31
CA ARG A 80 -4.12 -16.69 21.76
C ARG A 80 -3.10 -17.06 22.83
N ASP A 81 -3.38 -16.79 24.10
CA ASP A 81 -2.59 -17.30 25.22
C ASP A 81 -2.63 -18.83 25.30
N LEU A 82 -3.65 -19.48 24.71
CA LEU A 82 -3.66 -20.93 24.55
C LEU A 82 -2.48 -21.45 23.71
N PHE A 83 -2.03 -20.67 22.72
CA PHE A 83 -0.93 -21.06 21.85
C PHE A 83 0.37 -21.04 22.65
N GLY A 84 0.59 -19.97 23.42
CA GLY A 84 1.72 -19.87 24.34
C GLY A 84 1.68 -20.94 25.45
N LEU A 85 0.49 -21.24 25.99
CA LEU A 85 0.29 -22.32 26.95
C LEU A 85 0.69 -23.68 26.36
N TRP A 86 0.36 -23.94 25.09
CA TRP A 86 0.74 -25.18 24.43
C TRP A 86 2.25 -25.27 24.20
N GLU A 87 2.91 -24.19 23.80
CA GLU A 87 4.38 -24.15 23.67
C GLU A 87 5.07 -24.42 25.03
N LEU A 88 4.55 -23.83 26.10
CA LEU A 88 5.05 -24.04 27.45
C LEU A 88 4.81 -25.49 27.94
N PHE A 89 3.61 -26.04 27.70
CA PHE A 89 3.28 -27.43 28.04
C PHE A 89 4.11 -28.43 27.23
N SER A 90 4.39 -28.14 25.96
CA SER A 90 5.21 -29.00 25.10
C SER A 90 6.66 -29.07 25.55
N SER A 91 7.18 -27.99 26.14
CA SER A 91 8.55 -27.91 26.64
C SER A 91 8.71 -28.47 28.06
N ASP A 92 7.75 -28.22 28.96
CA ASP A 92 7.77 -28.73 30.34
C ASP A 92 6.40 -29.31 30.75
N PRO A 93 6.06 -30.52 30.26
CA PRO A 93 4.76 -31.13 30.51
C PRO A 93 4.59 -31.53 31.98
N THR A 94 5.67 -31.86 32.69
CA THR A 94 5.65 -32.25 34.09
C THR A 94 5.18 -31.12 35.00
N THR A 95 5.66 -29.91 34.76
CA THR A 95 5.30 -28.73 35.56
C THR A 95 3.92 -28.18 35.17
N CYS A 96 3.56 -28.22 33.90
CA CYS A 96 2.29 -27.66 33.41
C CYS A 96 1.08 -28.57 33.65
N ARG A 97 1.23 -29.90 33.65
CA ARG A 97 0.10 -30.84 33.74
C ARG A 97 -0.80 -30.65 34.97
N PRO A 98 -0.27 -30.48 36.21
CA PRO A 98 -1.12 -30.25 37.37
C PRO A 98 -1.97 -28.98 37.24
N VAL A 99 -1.39 -27.91 36.70
CA VAL A 99 -2.10 -26.63 36.49
C VAL A 99 -3.30 -26.79 35.55
N LEU A 100 -3.13 -27.57 34.46
CA LEU A 100 -4.21 -27.84 33.52
C LEU A 100 -5.31 -28.71 34.13
N GLN A 101 -4.95 -29.71 34.94
CA GLN A 101 -5.89 -30.62 35.60
C GLN A 101 -6.75 -29.91 36.67
N GLU A 102 -6.22 -28.89 37.33
CA GLU A 102 -6.96 -28.10 38.33
C GLU A 102 -7.91 -27.07 37.72
N ARG A 103 -7.84 -26.82 36.40
CA ARG A 103 -8.57 -25.73 35.73
C ARG A 103 -9.38 -26.17 34.49
N PRO A 104 -10.12 -27.30 34.51
CA PRO A 104 -10.84 -27.79 33.32
C PRO A 104 -11.88 -26.80 32.80
N GLU A 105 -12.63 -26.15 33.70
CA GLU A 105 -13.65 -25.15 33.32
C GLU A 105 -13.05 -23.89 32.66
N ALA A 106 -11.80 -23.54 33.01
CA ALA A 106 -11.11 -22.41 32.39
C ALA A 106 -10.69 -22.76 30.95
N LEU A 107 -10.24 -24.00 30.73
CA LEU A 107 -9.88 -24.52 29.41
C LEU A 107 -11.10 -24.63 28.49
N GLU A 108 -12.24 -25.10 29.00
CA GLU A 108 -13.48 -25.13 28.21
C GLU A 108 -13.99 -23.73 27.85
N ARG A 109 -13.89 -22.77 28.78
CA ARG A 109 -14.19 -21.36 28.46
C ARG A 109 -13.25 -20.80 27.39
N ALA A 110 -11.97 -21.10 27.47
CA ALA A 110 -10.98 -20.67 26.48
C ALA A 110 -11.23 -21.32 25.10
N ARG A 111 -11.62 -22.60 25.06
CA ARG A 111 -12.07 -23.27 23.83
C ARG A 111 -13.30 -22.58 23.23
N GLY A 112 -14.27 -22.20 24.06
CA GLY A 112 -15.42 -21.40 23.65
C GLY A 112 -15.01 -20.04 23.07
N ALA A 113 -14.05 -19.36 23.69
CA ALA A 113 -13.51 -18.09 23.20
C ALA A 113 -12.79 -18.24 21.85
N LEU A 114 -11.96 -19.28 21.69
CA LEU A 114 -11.32 -19.62 20.41
C LEU A 114 -12.36 -19.87 19.30
N ARG A 115 -13.42 -20.63 19.60
CA ARG A 115 -14.51 -20.88 18.65
C ARG A 115 -15.18 -19.58 18.22
N SER A 116 -15.57 -18.74 19.18
CA SER A 116 -16.21 -17.45 18.90
C SER A 116 -15.31 -16.53 18.08
N ALA A 117 -14.03 -16.43 18.43
CA ALA A 117 -13.05 -15.62 17.70
C ALA A 117 -12.84 -16.14 16.27
N THR A 118 -12.73 -17.44 16.07
CA THR A 118 -12.60 -18.08 14.76
C THR A 118 -13.81 -17.76 13.88
N MET A 119 -15.02 -17.91 14.42
CA MET A 119 -16.26 -17.62 13.68
C MET A 119 -16.41 -16.15 13.29
N LEU A 120 -16.03 -15.24 14.18
CA LEU A 120 -15.99 -13.81 13.87
C LEU A 120 -14.92 -13.49 12.81
N GLY A 121 -13.75 -14.14 12.90
CA GLY A 121 -12.66 -13.99 11.94
C GLY A 121 -13.04 -14.47 10.54
N LEU A 122 -13.68 -15.65 10.41
CA LEU A 122 -14.17 -16.16 9.13
C LEU A 122 -15.15 -15.19 8.44
N ARG A 123 -15.96 -14.47 9.23
CA ARG A 123 -16.91 -13.46 8.72
C ARG A 123 -16.29 -12.07 8.53
N GLY A 124 -15.06 -11.84 9.01
CA GLY A 124 -14.41 -10.53 9.02
C GLY A 124 -12.93 -10.64 8.70
N HIS A 125 -12.09 -10.76 9.73
CA HIS A 125 -10.63 -10.82 9.66
C HIS A 125 -10.10 -12.23 9.41
N ALA A 126 -10.21 -12.71 8.17
CA ALA A 126 -9.78 -14.05 7.80
C ALA A 126 -8.25 -14.23 7.78
N ASP A 127 -7.49 -13.15 7.63
CA ASP A 127 -6.03 -13.11 7.79
C ASP A 127 -5.59 -13.64 9.16
N ARG A 128 -6.28 -13.20 10.23
CA ARG A 128 -6.00 -13.67 11.60
C ARG A 128 -6.30 -15.15 11.78
N VAL A 129 -7.38 -15.64 11.17
CA VAL A 129 -7.73 -17.07 11.23
C VAL A 129 -6.71 -17.90 10.46
N ALA A 130 -6.25 -17.44 9.29
CA ALA A 130 -5.19 -18.12 8.53
C ALA A 130 -3.87 -18.19 9.32
N GLU A 131 -3.51 -17.13 10.04
CA GLU A 131 -2.37 -17.13 10.96
C GLU A 131 -2.57 -18.15 12.09
N ASP A 132 -3.75 -18.17 12.72
CA ASP A 132 -4.09 -19.12 13.78
C ASP A 132 -4.01 -20.57 13.28
N VAL A 133 -4.52 -20.85 12.07
CA VAL A 133 -4.39 -22.16 11.40
C VAL A 133 -2.93 -22.52 11.19
N THR A 134 -2.09 -21.58 10.84
CA THR A 134 -0.66 -21.82 10.62
C THR A 134 0.09 -22.06 11.92
N ARG A 135 -0.26 -21.34 13.00
CA ARG A 135 0.44 -21.36 14.29
C ARG A 135 -0.03 -22.46 15.24
N ALA A 136 -1.31 -22.81 15.24
CA ALA A 136 -1.87 -23.72 16.25
C ALA A 136 -1.15 -25.08 16.25
N ARG A 137 -1.00 -25.72 17.41
CA ARG A 137 -0.36 -27.04 17.55
C ARG A 137 -1.13 -27.87 18.59
N GLY A 138 -0.96 -29.20 18.52
CA GLY A 138 -1.55 -30.15 19.47
C GLY A 138 -3.03 -29.93 19.72
N LEU A 139 -3.40 -29.79 21.00
CA LEU A 139 -4.79 -29.63 21.44
C LEU A 139 -5.46 -28.38 20.86
N ILE A 140 -4.71 -27.28 20.71
CA ILE A 140 -5.26 -26.03 20.16
C ILE A 140 -5.58 -26.19 18.69
N TRP A 141 -4.73 -26.92 17.95
CA TRP A 141 -5.04 -27.30 16.58
C TRP A 141 -6.25 -28.22 16.51
N GLN A 142 -6.38 -29.19 17.41
CA GLN A 142 -7.55 -30.07 17.44
C GLN A 142 -8.85 -29.25 17.60
N TRP A 143 -8.90 -28.33 18.57
CA TRP A 143 -10.07 -27.48 18.79
C TRP A 143 -10.35 -26.54 17.63
N LEU A 144 -9.30 -25.91 17.07
CA LEU A 144 -9.47 -25.05 15.90
C LEU A 144 -9.98 -25.85 14.70
N ARG A 145 -9.40 -27.02 14.43
CA ARG A 145 -9.81 -27.90 13.34
C ARG A 145 -11.26 -28.32 13.46
N GLU A 146 -11.73 -28.70 14.66
CA GLU A 146 -13.15 -29.02 14.88
C GLU A 146 -14.07 -27.87 14.44
N VAL A 147 -13.73 -26.61 14.78
CA VAL A 147 -14.52 -25.44 14.35
C VAL A 147 -14.46 -25.24 12.83
N LEU A 148 -13.32 -25.47 12.20
CA LEU A 148 -13.16 -25.32 10.75
C LEU A 148 -13.90 -26.42 9.98
N ASP A 149 -13.84 -27.65 10.47
CA ASP A 149 -14.49 -28.82 9.86
C ASP A 149 -16.03 -28.70 9.96
N ASP A 150 -16.55 -28.11 11.04
CA ASP A 150 -17.98 -27.79 11.20
C ASP A 150 -18.46 -26.68 10.23
N HIS A 151 -17.53 -25.94 9.60
CA HIS A 151 -17.82 -24.73 8.83
C HIS A 151 -17.00 -24.63 7.53
N LEU A 152 -16.82 -25.73 6.80
CA LEU A 152 -16.01 -25.79 5.58
C LEU A 152 -16.46 -24.78 4.50
N ASP A 153 -17.76 -24.47 4.40
CA ASP A 153 -18.26 -23.46 3.47
C ASP A 153 -17.71 -22.05 3.77
N LEU A 154 -17.64 -21.67 5.06
CA LEU A 154 -17.08 -20.40 5.48
C LEU A 154 -15.56 -20.36 5.29
N VAL A 155 -14.89 -21.51 5.48
CA VAL A 155 -13.46 -21.65 5.20
C VAL A 155 -13.20 -21.46 3.70
N ALA A 156 -13.97 -22.13 2.84
CA ALA A 156 -13.83 -22.06 1.39
C ALA A 156 -14.13 -20.66 0.83
N ALA A 157 -15.06 -19.92 1.47
CA ALA A 157 -15.34 -18.54 1.14
C ALA A 157 -14.18 -17.57 1.45
N ARG A 158 -13.16 -17.98 2.23
CA ARG A 158 -12.01 -17.15 2.59
C ARG A 158 -10.70 -17.76 2.08
N PRO A 159 -10.15 -17.30 0.95
CA PRO A 159 -9.06 -17.98 0.23
C PRO A 159 -7.77 -18.15 1.03
N GLN A 160 -7.45 -17.20 1.90
CA GLN A 160 -6.31 -17.27 2.82
C GLN A 160 -6.47 -18.37 3.88
N VAL A 161 -7.67 -18.55 4.43
CA VAL A 161 -7.95 -19.61 5.41
C VAL A 161 -8.04 -20.96 4.71
N ALA A 162 -8.71 -21.02 3.56
CA ALA A 162 -8.74 -22.21 2.71
C ALA A 162 -7.32 -22.68 2.36
N SER A 163 -6.44 -21.75 1.95
CA SER A 163 -5.05 -22.07 1.64
C SER A 163 -4.29 -22.57 2.86
N ALA A 164 -4.39 -21.90 4.01
CA ALA A 164 -3.74 -22.35 5.24
C ALA A 164 -4.24 -23.74 5.69
N ARG A 165 -5.54 -24.02 5.54
CA ARG A 165 -6.16 -25.31 5.87
C ARG A 165 -5.65 -26.42 4.94
N LEU A 166 -5.64 -26.18 3.63
CA LEU A 166 -5.17 -27.12 2.61
C LEU A 166 -3.66 -27.38 2.69
N GLN A 167 -2.85 -26.37 3.00
CA GLN A 167 -1.41 -26.55 3.22
C GLN A 167 -1.12 -27.47 4.41
N ARG A 168 -1.99 -27.42 5.42
CA ARG A 168 -1.85 -28.24 6.63
C ARG A 168 -2.42 -29.64 6.47
N ASP A 169 -3.42 -29.81 5.62
CA ASP A 169 -4.15 -31.04 5.38
C ASP A 169 -4.59 -31.08 3.91
N PRO A 170 -3.73 -31.58 3.01
CA PRO A 170 -3.99 -31.54 1.58
C PRO A 170 -5.20 -32.38 1.12
N ASP A 171 -5.61 -33.34 1.94
CA ASP A 171 -6.67 -34.30 1.62
C ASP A 171 -8.07 -33.79 1.98
N VAL A 172 -8.17 -32.64 2.68
CA VAL A 172 -9.47 -32.06 3.02
C VAL A 172 -10.18 -31.54 1.78
N VAL A 173 -11.44 -31.93 1.61
CA VAL A 173 -12.28 -31.46 0.50
C VAL A 173 -12.97 -30.16 0.93
N LEU A 174 -12.51 -29.04 0.37
CA LEU A 174 -13.15 -27.74 0.56
C LEU A 174 -14.11 -27.43 -0.60
N PRO A 175 -15.35 -26.99 -0.31
CA PRO A 175 -16.31 -26.56 -1.32
C PRO A 175 -15.95 -25.16 -1.84
N LEU A 176 -14.83 -25.04 -2.56
CA LEU A 176 -14.40 -23.78 -3.17
C LEU A 176 -15.47 -23.24 -4.14
N PRO A 177 -15.72 -21.92 -4.16
CA PRO A 177 -16.74 -21.36 -5.04
C PRO A 177 -16.35 -21.55 -6.51
N GLU A 178 -17.27 -22.08 -7.32
CA GLU A 178 -17.02 -22.23 -8.76
C GLU A 178 -16.86 -20.87 -9.46
N ASP A 179 -17.64 -19.89 -9.01
CA ASP A 179 -17.61 -18.50 -9.44
C ASP A 179 -17.37 -17.58 -8.22
N PRO A 180 -16.11 -17.24 -7.90
CA PRO A 180 -15.76 -16.39 -6.78
C PRO A 180 -16.19 -14.94 -7.03
N ASP A 181 -16.59 -14.24 -5.97
CA ASP A 181 -16.89 -12.81 -6.04
C ASP A 181 -15.60 -11.95 -6.04
N GLU A 182 -15.76 -10.64 -6.22
CA GLU A 182 -14.63 -9.71 -6.22
C GLU A 182 -13.87 -9.68 -4.88
N GLN A 183 -14.56 -9.89 -3.77
CA GLN A 183 -13.94 -9.92 -2.45
C GLN A 183 -13.00 -11.12 -2.35
N TRP A 184 -13.47 -12.30 -2.73
CA TRP A 184 -12.69 -13.53 -2.75
C TRP A 184 -11.46 -13.37 -3.65
N LEU A 185 -11.62 -12.84 -4.87
CA LEU A 185 -10.50 -12.62 -5.79
C LEU A 185 -9.45 -11.66 -5.22
N ARG A 186 -9.89 -10.55 -4.60
CA ARG A 186 -9.01 -9.57 -3.95
C ARG A 186 -8.24 -10.18 -2.79
N GLU A 187 -8.92 -10.94 -1.92
CA GLU A 187 -8.29 -11.61 -0.80
C GLU A 187 -7.29 -12.69 -1.27
N ALA A 188 -7.63 -13.45 -2.31
CA ALA A 188 -6.75 -14.47 -2.88
C ALA A 188 -5.48 -13.84 -3.47
N ALA A 189 -5.63 -12.77 -4.26
CA ALA A 189 -4.50 -12.03 -4.82
C ALA A 189 -3.58 -11.47 -3.73
N GLN A 190 -4.14 -10.91 -2.65
CA GLN A 190 -3.36 -10.41 -1.53
C GLN A 190 -2.63 -11.55 -0.79
N ALA A 191 -3.33 -12.65 -0.48
CA ALA A 191 -2.75 -13.79 0.22
C ALA A 191 -1.61 -14.45 -0.55
N ARG A 192 -1.71 -14.47 -1.89
CA ARG A 192 -0.66 -14.96 -2.78
C ARG A 192 0.67 -14.23 -2.61
N VAL A 193 0.63 -12.90 -2.41
CA VAL A 193 1.82 -12.08 -2.19
C VAL A 193 2.44 -12.32 -0.81
N VAL A 194 1.61 -12.53 0.21
CA VAL A 194 2.07 -12.63 1.61
C VAL A 194 2.66 -14.01 1.94
N ALA A 195 1.97 -15.09 1.58
CA ALA A 195 2.32 -16.44 2.02
C ALA A 195 2.25 -17.51 0.91
N GLY A 196 1.76 -17.14 -0.28
CA GLY A 196 1.42 -18.08 -1.34
C GLY A 196 0.08 -18.79 -1.10
N LEU A 197 -0.50 -19.33 -2.18
CA LEU A 197 -1.78 -20.03 -2.15
C LEU A 197 -1.60 -21.54 -2.24
N ALA A 198 -2.53 -22.30 -1.67
CA ALA A 198 -2.61 -23.73 -1.92
C ALA A 198 -3.02 -23.99 -3.39
N PRO A 199 -2.57 -25.09 -4.03
CA PRO A 199 -2.79 -25.32 -5.45
C PRO A 199 -4.25 -25.21 -5.93
N PRO A 200 -5.27 -25.73 -5.20
CA PRO A 200 -6.66 -25.56 -5.62
C PRO A 200 -7.13 -24.10 -5.64
N VAL A 201 -6.69 -23.30 -4.66
CA VAL A 201 -7.04 -21.88 -4.53
C VAL A 201 -6.31 -21.06 -5.60
N GLU A 202 -5.03 -21.35 -5.83
CA GLU A 202 -4.23 -20.74 -6.91
C GLU A 202 -4.84 -21.03 -8.29
N ALA A 203 -5.26 -22.27 -8.55
CA ALA A 203 -5.88 -22.64 -9.81
C ALA A 203 -7.21 -21.89 -10.04
N LEU A 204 -8.02 -21.75 -9.00
CA LEU A 204 -9.28 -21.00 -9.08
C LEU A 204 -9.03 -19.50 -9.31
N LEU A 205 -8.06 -18.90 -8.60
CA LEU A 205 -7.64 -17.52 -8.84
C LEU A 205 -7.18 -17.32 -10.29
N ARG A 206 -6.36 -18.24 -10.83
CA ARG A 206 -5.87 -18.17 -12.22
C ARG A 206 -7.01 -18.22 -13.25
N ARG A 207 -8.00 -19.08 -13.04
CA ARG A 207 -9.17 -19.20 -13.92
C ARG A 207 -9.95 -17.88 -14.01
N HIS A 208 -10.00 -17.12 -12.92
CA HIS A 208 -10.76 -15.86 -12.81
C HIS A 208 -9.87 -14.61 -12.78
N ALA A 209 -8.59 -14.73 -13.14
CA ALA A 209 -7.62 -13.64 -13.01
C ALA A 209 -7.95 -12.42 -13.90
N HIS A 210 -8.69 -12.63 -14.99
CA HIS A 210 -9.19 -11.57 -15.87
C HIS A 210 -10.14 -10.58 -15.17
N ARG A 211 -10.68 -10.94 -14.00
CA ARG A 211 -11.55 -10.07 -13.17
C ARG A 211 -10.79 -9.31 -12.09
N LEU A 212 -9.48 -9.52 -11.98
CA LEU A 212 -8.68 -8.82 -10.97
C LEU A 212 -8.58 -7.34 -11.32
N PRO A 213 -8.67 -6.44 -10.33
CA PRO A 213 -8.44 -5.02 -10.58
C PRO A 213 -7.01 -4.83 -11.10
N PRO A 214 -6.77 -3.94 -12.08
CA PRO A 214 -5.46 -3.77 -12.71
C PRO A 214 -4.51 -2.95 -11.83
N THR A 215 -4.20 -3.43 -10.63
CA THR A 215 -3.11 -2.91 -9.80
C THR A 215 -1.78 -3.40 -10.35
N ILE A 216 -0.67 -2.70 -10.09
CA ILE A 216 0.67 -3.12 -10.56
C ILE A 216 0.96 -4.57 -10.18
N THR A 217 0.68 -4.95 -8.92
CA THR A 217 0.87 -6.32 -8.43
C THR A 217 0.05 -7.36 -9.22
N ASN A 218 -1.19 -7.04 -9.58
CA ASN A 218 -2.04 -7.95 -10.37
C ASN A 218 -1.60 -7.99 -11.84
N LEU A 219 -1.16 -6.86 -12.40
CA LEU A 219 -0.62 -6.80 -13.76
C LEU A 219 0.70 -7.60 -13.86
N GLU A 220 1.57 -7.53 -12.85
CA GLU A 220 2.76 -8.38 -12.74
C GLU A 220 2.41 -9.87 -12.69
N PHE A 221 1.40 -10.23 -11.88
CA PHE A 221 0.89 -11.60 -11.85
C PHE A 221 0.42 -12.07 -13.22
N LEU A 222 -0.41 -11.27 -13.91
CA LEU A 222 -0.92 -11.61 -15.23
C LEU A 222 0.23 -11.75 -16.23
N ARG A 223 1.18 -10.81 -16.24
CA ARG A 223 2.35 -10.85 -17.13
C ARG A 223 3.16 -12.14 -16.95
N GLU A 224 3.40 -12.55 -15.71
CA GLU A 224 4.26 -13.70 -15.42
C GLU A 224 3.57 -15.06 -15.59
N GLN A 225 2.30 -15.15 -15.21
CA GLN A 225 1.61 -16.43 -15.08
C GLN A 225 0.52 -16.65 -16.14
N LEU A 226 -0.05 -15.57 -16.67
CA LEU A 226 -1.20 -15.59 -17.59
C LEU A 226 -1.07 -14.50 -18.67
N PRO A 227 0.02 -14.50 -19.47
CA PRO A 227 0.31 -13.40 -20.39
C PRO A 227 -0.82 -13.16 -21.41
N ALA A 228 -1.57 -14.20 -21.78
CA ALA A 228 -2.72 -14.09 -22.68
C ALA A 228 -3.90 -13.26 -22.11
N ALA A 229 -3.97 -13.07 -20.79
CA ALA A 229 -5.00 -12.25 -20.14
C ALA A 229 -4.55 -10.81 -19.85
N LEU A 230 -3.28 -10.48 -20.08
CA LEU A 230 -2.71 -9.18 -19.74
C LEU A 230 -3.29 -8.06 -20.60
N ASP A 231 -3.43 -8.28 -21.91
CA ASP A 231 -3.96 -7.26 -22.84
C ASP A 231 -5.38 -6.85 -22.45
N GLY A 232 -6.26 -7.81 -22.13
CA GLY A 232 -7.61 -7.52 -21.65
C GLY A 232 -7.61 -6.73 -20.34
N ALA A 233 -6.75 -7.08 -19.39
CA ALA A 233 -6.64 -6.34 -18.13
C ALA A 233 -6.11 -4.91 -18.34
N LEU A 234 -5.24 -4.67 -19.32
CA LEU A 234 -4.77 -3.34 -19.70
C LEU A 234 -5.85 -2.53 -20.42
N ASP A 235 -6.68 -3.18 -21.24
CA ASP A 235 -7.84 -2.55 -21.88
C ASP A 235 -8.88 -2.07 -20.84
N ASP A 236 -9.00 -2.74 -19.70
CA ASP A 236 -9.91 -2.37 -18.61
C ASP A 236 -9.35 -1.32 -17.64
N VAL A 237 -8.09 -0.88 -17.79
CA VAL A 237 -7.51 0.17 -16.94
C VAL A 237 -8.29 1.47 -17.12
N ASP A 238 -8.83 2.03 -16.04
CA ASP A 238 -9.38 3.39 -16.06
C ASP A 238 -8.23 4.41 -16.25
N LEU A 239 -8.29 5.19 -17.33
CA LEU A 239 -7.30 6.23 -17.63
C LEU A 239 -7.41 7.45 -16.70
N ALA A 240 -8.52 7.60 -15.97
CA ALA A 240 -8.74 8.68 -15.01
C ALA A 240 -8.26 8.37 -13.59
N ARG A 241 -7.71 7.17 -13.35
CA ARG A 241 -7.23 6.76 -12.02
C ARG A 241 -6.04 7.63 -11.56
N PRO A 242 -5.92 7.93 -10.25
CA PRO A 242 -4.89 8.83 -9.73
C PRO A 242 -3.45 8.30 -9.92
N ASP A 243 -3.29 6.98 -9.99
CA ASP A 243 -2.02 6.28 -10.17
C ASP A 243 -1.74 5.87 -11.63
N ILE A 244 -2.44 6.46 -12.61
CA ILE A 244 -2.28 6.10 -14.03
C ILE A 244 -0.84 6.27 -14.53
N GLY A 245 -0.12 7.27 -14.02
CA GLY A 245 1.29 7.48 -14.35
C GLY A 245 2.18 6.30 -13.95
N ALA A 246 1.89 5.65 -12.81
CA ALA A 246 2.62 4.48 -12.35
C ALA A 246 2.30 3.24 -13.21
N VAL A 247 1.03 3.04 -13.59
CA VAL A 247 0.63 1.96 -14.50
C VAL A 247 1.26 2.14 -15.89
N LEU A 248 1.31 3.37 -16.40
CA LEU A 248 1.95 3.68 -17.68
C LEU A 248 3.46 3.46 -17.64
N ALA A 249 4.14 3.92 -16.59
CA ALA A 249 5.57 3.65 -16.40
C ALA A 249 5.84 2.15 -16.36
N TRP A 250 5.09 1.41 -15.53
CA TRP A 250 5.18 -0.03 -15.44
C TRP A 250 4.98 -0.71 -16.80
N SER A 251 3.92 -0.35 -17.55
CA SER A 251 3.62 -0.96 -18.85
C SER A 251 4.70 -0.69 -19.89
N ARG A 252 5.34 0.49 -19.84
CA ARG A 252 6.47 0.87 -20.71
C ARG A 252 7.69 0.03 -20.38
N ASP A 253 8.04 -0.07 -19.10
CA ASP A 253 9.22 -0.81 -18.63
C ASP A 253 9.13 -2.31 -18.97
N HIS A 254 7.91 -2.81 -19.14
CA HIS A 254 7.63 -4.21 -19.49
C HIS A 254 7.27 -4.43 -20.96
N GLY A 255 7.29 -3.39 -21.81
CA GLY A 255 7.02 -3.52 -23.24
C GLY A 255 5.57 -3.85 -23.62
N VAL A 256 4.61 -3.56 -22.73
CA VAL A 256 3.17 -3.89 -22.89
C VAL A 256 2.28 -2.64 -22.91
N ALA A 257 2.85 -1.47 -23.17
CA ALA A 257 2.11 -0.20 -23.14
C ALA A 257 1.13 0.00 -24.31
N ALA A 258 1.21 -0.80 -25.37
CA ALA A 258 0.46 -0.57 -26.61
C ALA A 258 -1.07 -0.42 -26.45
N PRO A 259 -1.77 -1.25 -25.65
CA PRO A 259 -3.21 -1.10 -25.44
C PRO A 259 -3.58 0.25 -24.79
N LEU A 260 -2.78 0.68 -23.80
CA LEU A 260 -2.99 1.96 -23.12
C LEU A 260 -2.72 3.14 -24.04
N LEU A 261 -1.61 3.10 -24.79
CA LEU A 261 -1.25 4.16 -25.73
C LEU A 261 -2.30 4.35 -26.83
N ARG A 262 -2.83 3.24 -27.38
CA ARG A 262 -3.93 3.28 -28.34
C ARG A 262 -5.17 3.98 -27.77
N ARG A 263 -5.57 3.66 -26.54
CA ARG A 263 -6.74 4.28 -25.88
C ARG A 263 -6.51 5.76 -25.57
N ILE A 264 -5.26 6.15 -25.25
CA ILE A 264 -4.87 7.54 -25.07
C ILE A 264 -5.00 8.31 -26.40
N ASP A 265 -4.48 7.75 -27.50
CA ASP A 265 -4.60 8.36 -28.83
C ASP A 265 -6.08 8.46 -29.26
N GLU A 266 -6.89 7.43 -29.01
CA GLU A 266 -8.35 7.44 -29.25
C GLU A 266 -9.05 8.54 -28.43
N GLN A 267 -8.67 8.71 -27.15
CA GLN A 267 -9.22 9.76 -26.29
C GLN A 267 -8.88 11.16 -26.83
N ILE A 268 -7.64 11.36 -27.28
CA ILE A 268 -7.20 12.63 -27.86
C ILE A 268 -7.91 12.90 -29.19
N ALA A 269 -8.04 11.89 -30.05
CA ALA A 269 -8.76 12.01 -31.33
C ALA A 269 -10.24 12.35 -31.12
N ALA A 270 -10.91 11.66 -30.21
CA ALA A 270 -12.30 11.94 -29.85
C ALA A 270 -12.48 13.35 -29.28
N ALA A 271 -11.52 13.83 -28.48
CA ALA A 271 -11.52 15.22 -28.01
C ALA A 271 -11.34 16.21 -29.17
N ALA A 272 -10.54 15.86 -30.18
CA ALA A 272 -10.26 16.73 -31.33
C ALA A 272 -11.47 16.88 -32.25
N ASP A 273 -12.29 15.84 -32.37
CA ASP A 273 -13.57 15.87 -33.09
C ASP A 273 -14.62 16.75 -32.38
N ALA A 274 -14.51 16.92 -31.07
CA ALA A 274 -15.47 17.68 -30.27
C ALA A 274 -15.10 19.17 -30.14
N ASP A 275 -13.86 19.46 -29.71
CA ASP A 275 -13.38 20.82 -29.46
C ASP A 275 -11.83 20.87 -29.46
N PRO A 276 -11.20 21.73 -30.29
CA PRO A 276 -9.75 21.86 -30.33
C PRO A 276 -9.11 22.23 -28.98
N ALA A 277 -9.75 23.08 -28.17
CA ALA A 277 -9.19 23.48 -26.89
C ALA A 277 -9.16 22.31 -25.90
N THR A 278 -10.23 21.52 -25.86
CA THR A 278 -10.32 20.29 -25.08
C THR A 278 -9.27 19.26 -25.53
N ALA A 279 -9.14 19.02 -26.84
CA ALA A 279 -8.10 18.12 -27.36
C ALA A 279 -6.69 18.56 -26.98
N LEU A 280 -6.39 19.85 -27.06
CA LEU A 280 -5.09 20.38 -26.68
C LEU A 280 -4.80 20.15 -25.19
N ALA A 281 -5.79 20.36 -24.33
CA ALA A 281 -5.66 20.07 -22.89
C ALA A 281 -5.46 18.58 -22.61
N THR A 282 -6.20 17.69 -23.29
CA THR A 282 -6.06 16.23 -23.16
C THR A 282 -4.69 15.76 -23.64
N TRP A 283 -4.23 16.21 -24.81
CA TRP A 283 -2.90 15.90 -25.33
C TRP A 283 -1.80 16.37 -24.37
N TRP A 284 -1.93 17.59 -23.83
CA TRP A 284 -0.95 18.14 -22.90
C TRP A 284 -0.89 17.39 -21.58
N HIS A 285 -2.05 16.97 -21.05
CA HIS A 285 -2.13 16.13 -19.86
C HIS A 285 -1.25 14.87 -20.02
N TRP A 286 -1.43 14.11 -21.11
CA TRP A 286 -0.64 12.91 -21.37
C TRP A 286 0.84 13.21 -21.60
N ARG A 287 1.17 14.28 -22.33
CA ARG A 287 2.55 14.72 -22.51
C ARG A 287 3.23 15.04 -21.18
N SER A 288 2.52 15.69 -20.24
CA SER A 288 3.05 15.99 -18.90
C SER A 288 3.36 14.74 -18.08
N LEU A 289 2.66 13.63 -18.36
CA LEU A 289 2.93 12.29 -17.80
C LEU A 289 4.02 11.52 -18.58
N ARG A 290 4.75 12.22 -19.48
CA ARG A 290 5.80 11.65 -20.35
C ARG A 290 5.28 10.54 -21.26
N VAL A 291 4.03 10.67 -21.70
CA VAL A 291 3.49 9.84 -22.78
C VAL A 291 3.78 10.53 -24.10
N GLU A 292 4.44 9.81 -25.01
CA GLU A 292 4.66 10.27 -26.38
C GLU A 292 3.37 10.10 -27.19
N ALA A 293 2.38 10.94 -26.90
CA ALA A 293 1.12 10.97 -27.64
C ALA A 293 1.26 11.79 -28.93
N THR A 294 0.68 11.28 -30.02
CA THR A 294 0.72 11.96 -31.31
C THR A 294 -0.13 13.22 -31.25
N LEU A 295 0.43 14.38 -31.68
CA LEU A 295 -0.35 15.60 -31.80
C LEU A 295 -1.35 15.45 -32.96
N PRO A 296 -2.68 15.58 -32.74
CA PRO A 296 -3.67 15.47 -33.81
C PRO A 296 -3.47 16.51 -34.91
N ALA A 297 -3.63 16.11 -36.17
CA ALA A 297 -3.58 17.02 -37.32
C ALA A 297 -4.63 18.15 -37.19
N ALA A 298 -5.82 17.85 -36.68
CA ALA A 298 -6.87 18.84 -36.41
C ALA A 298 -6.40 19.99 -35.49
N LEU A 299 -5.48 19.72 -34.53
CA LEU A 299 -4.90 20.76 -33.70
C LEU A 299 -3.89 21.63 -34.44
N LEU A 300 -3.27 21.13 -35.51
CA LEU A 300 -2.39 21.93 -36.39
C LEU A 300 -3.19 22.73 -37.41
N ASP A 301 -4.33 22.21 -37.85
CA ASP A 301 -5.20 22.90 -38.82
C ASP A 301 -6.11 23.95 -38.17
N ALA A 302 -6.38 23.85 -36.86
CA ALA A 302 -7.21 24.80 -36.14
C ALA A 302 -6.63 26.24 -36.18
N PRO A 303 -7.47 27.29 -36.23
CA PRO A 303 -6.98 28.66 -36.15
C PRO A 303 -6.36 28.93 -34.77
N VAL A 304 -5.24 29.66 -34.72
CA VAL A 304 -4.53 29.97 -33.46
C VAL A 304 -5.42 30.72 -32.47
N ASP A 305 -6.35 31.54 -32.96
CA ASP A 305 -7.34 32.28 -32.16
C ASP A 305 -8.32 31.38 -31.38
N ALA A 306 -8.41 30.09 -31.72
CA ALA A 306 -9.21 29.14 -30.96
C ALA A 306 -8.59 28.75 -29.61
N PHE A 307 -7.31 29.11 -29.37
CA PHE A 307 -6.57 28.69 -28.19
C PHE A 307 -6.25 29.86 -27.25
N ASP A 308 -6.37 29.60 -25.95
CA ASP A 308 -6.01 30.55 -24.91
C ASP A 308 -4.48 30.68 -24.80
N LEU A 309 -3.92 31.81 -25.27
CA LEU A 309 -2.48 32.09 -25.24
C LEU A 309 -1.89 32.08 -23.82
N THR A 310 -2.71 32.19 -22.76
CA THR A 310 -2.24 32.19 -21.37
C THR A 310 -1.92 30.81 -20.81
N ARG A 311 -2.12 29.77 -21.63
CA ARG A 311 -1.98 28.36 -21.28
C ARG A 311 -0.66 27.75 -21.75
N PRO A 312 0.04 26.96 -20.91
CA PRO A 312 1.25 26.23 -21.31
C PRO A 312 1.04 25.31 -22.52
N GLU A 313 -0.10 24.63 -22.58
CA GLU A 313 -0.46 23.73 -23.67
C GLU A 313 -0.50 24.46 -25.03
N THR A 314 -1.05 25.68 -25.06
CA THR A 314 -1.07 26.54 -26.25
C THR A 314 0.34 26.93 -26.69
N ALA A 315 1.20 27.32 -25.75
CA ALA A 315 2.59 27.65 -26.07
C ALA A 315 3.33 26.44 -26.68
N SER A 316 3.10 25.23 -26.17
CA SER A 316 3.70 24.02 -26.74
C SER A 316 3.18 23.68 -28.13
N LEU A 317 1.90 23.94 -28.42
CA LEU A 317 1.35 23.80 -29.78
C LEU A 317 2.01 24.79 -30.74
N LEU A 318 2.10 26.06 -30.34
CA LEU A 318 2.71 27.12 -31.15
C LEU A 318 4.20 26.84 -31.43
N ALA A 319 4.96 26.38 -30.43
CA ALA A 319 6.35 25.98 -30.62
C ALA A 319 6.49 24.87 -31.68
N GLN A 320 5.59 23.90 -31.69
CA GLN A 320 5.58 22.84 -32.70
C GLN A 320 5.22 23.34 -34.10
N ARG A 321 4.31 24.32 -34.22
CA ARG A 321 3.97 24.95 -35.51
C ARG A 321 5.14 25.77 -36.07
N VAL A 322 5.79 26.57 -35.22
CA VAL A 322 7.01 27.31 -35.59
C VAL A 322 8.13 26.35 -36.02
N ALA A 323 8.33 25.24 -35.31
CA ALA A 323 9.31 24.23 -35.68
C ALA A 323 9.01 23.55 -37.03
N ARG A 324 7.75 23.56 -37.48
CA ARG A 324 7.31 23.12 -38.82
C ARG A 324 7.44 24.22 -39.90
N GLY A 325 7.85 25.43 -39.53
CA GLY A 325 8.00 26.57 -40.43
C GLY A 325 6.74 27.41 -40.62
N GLU A 326 5.70 27.21 -39.80
CA GLU A 326 4.50 28.04 -39.84
C GLU A 326 4.75 29.41 -39.19
N ASP A 327 4.33 30.49 -39.86
CA ASP A 327 4.24 31.81 -39.25
C ASP A 327 2.94 31.95 -38.47
N VAL A 328 3.03 31.79 -37.16
CA VAL A 328 1.90 31.88 -36.23
C VAL A 328 1.72 33.29 -35.64
N ALA A 329 2.52 34.28 -36.05
CA ALA A 329 2.46 35.68 -35.61
C ALA A 329 2.40 35.87 -34.08
N VAL A 330 3.14 35.05 -33.30
CA VAL A 330 3.05 35.02 -31.83
C VAL A 330 3.28 36.40 -31.20
N GLY A 331 4.26 37.16 -31.71
CA GLY A 331 4.59 38.50 -31.20
C GLY A 331 3.48 39.53 -31.39
N GLU A 332 2.80 39.51 -32.54
CA GLU A 332 1.68 40.40 -32.83
C GLU A 332 0.48 40.08 -31.93
N ARG A 333 0.17 38.79 -31.79
CA ARG A 333 -0.92 38.29 -30.92
C ARG A 333 -0.70 38.65 -29.46
N LEU A 334 0.54 38.49 -28.98
CA LEU A 334 0.91 38.89 -27.63
C LEU A 334 0.81 40.41 -27.43
N THR A 335 1.22 41.20 -28.41
CA THR A 335 1.11 42.67 -28.37
C THR A 335 -0.35 43.12 -28.31
N ALA A 336 -1.21 42.56 -29.17
CA ALA A 336 -2.64 42.84 -29.15
C ALA A 336 -3.31 42.46 -27.82
N LEU A 337 -2.91 41.33 -27.22
CA LEU A 337 -3.38 40.93 -25.89
C LEU A 337 -2.89 41.91 -24.82
N ALA A 338 -1.66 42.41 -24.91
CA ALA A 338 -1.09 43.37 -23.97
C ALA A 338 -1.81 44.71 -24.00
N ASP A 339 -2.24 45.16 -25.17
CA ASP A 339 -3.02 46.40 -25.35
C ASP A 339 -4.44 46.27 -24.77
N THR A 340 -5.00 45.06 -24.74
CA THR A 340 -6.36 44.81 -24.27
C THR A 340 -6.43 44.41 -22.79
N ASN A 341 -5.54 43.52 -22.34
CA ASN A 341 -5.52 42.98 -20.98
C ASN A 341 -4.09 42.64 -20.53
N ARG A 342 -3.50 43.57 -19.79
CA ARG A 342 -2.13 43.45 -19.27
C ARG A 342 -1.88 42.18 -18.47
N GLN A 343 -2.82 41.77 -17.60
CA GLN A 343 -2.63 40.60 -16.73
C GLN A 343 -2.65 39.28 -17.51
N LEU A 344 -3.50 39.16 -18.53
CA LEU A 344 -3.50 37.99 -19.41
C LEU A 344 -2.25 37.97 -20.30
N ALA A 345 -1.81 39.13 -20.79
CA ALA A 345 -0.58 39.23 -21.57
C ALA A 345 0.67 38.82 -20.78
N GLU A 346 0.74 39.15 -19.48
CA GLU A 346 1.81 38.67 -18.60
C GLU A 346 1.85 37.13 -18.56
N LYS A 347 0.70 36.47 -18.39
CA LYS A 347 0.60 35.00 -18.38
C LYS A 347 0.92 34.38 -19.73
N ALA A 348 0.47 35.01 -20.82
CA ALA A 348 0.74 34.56 -22.18
C ALA A 348 2.22 34.66 -22.51
N TYR A 349 2.84 35.82 -22.29
CA TYR A 349 4.28 36.00 -22.50
C TYR A 349 5.09 34.94 -21.77
N GLU A 350 4.76 34.68 -20.50
CA GLU A 350 5.40 33.63 -19.72
C GLU A 350 5.24 32.24 -20.33
N ALA A 351 4.02 31.84 -20.68
CA ALA A 351 3.77 30.53 -21.29
C ALA A 351 4.60 30.36 -22.57
N LEU A 352 4.67 31.41 -23.41
CA LEU A 352 5.39 31.42 -24.68
C LEU A 352 6.91 31.29 -24.48
N VAL A 353 7.50 32.07 -23.57
CA VAL A 353 8.93 31.95 -23.25
C VAL A 353 9.25 30.56 -22.66
N CYS A 354 8.40 30.04 -21.76
CA CYS A 354 8.52 28.68 -21.23
C CYS A 354 8.43 27.61 -22.32
N GLY A 355 7.61 27.83 -23.34
CA GLY A 355 7.50 26.98 -24.52
C GLY A 355 8.70 27.06 -25.47
N GLY A 356 9.68 27.93 -25.19
CA GLY A 356 10.88 28.12 -26.03
C GLY A 356 10.64 28.97 -27.27
N LEU A 357 9.54 29.74 -27.31
CA LEU A 357 9.26 30.64 -28.42
C LEU A 357 10.09 31.93 -28.29
N ASP A 358 10.61 32.38 -29.43
CA ASP A 358 11.33 33.64 -29.52
C ASP A 358 10.34 34.81 -29.57
N VAL A 359 10.01 35.35 -28.40
CA VAL A 359 9.05 36.45 -28.23
C VAL A 359 9.70 37.62 -27.49
N THR A 360 9.50 38.82 -28.02
CA THR A 360 9.96 40.06 -27.37
C THR A 360 8.93 40.59 -26.38
N LEU A 361 9.39 41.11 -25.23
CA LEU A 361 8.51 41.73 -24.23
C LEU A 361 7.74 42.94 -24.83
N PRO A 362 6.39 42.91 -24.86
CA PRO A 362 5.57 44.02 -25.34
C PRO A 362 5.86 45.32 -24.58
N ALA A 363 5.80 46.45 -25.28
CA ALA A 363 6.05 47.77 -24.67
C ALA A 363 5.13 48.06 -23.46
N ALA A 364 3.88 47.63 -23.53
CA ALA A 364 2.90 47.73 -22.44
C ALA A 364 3.32 47.01 -21.15
N LEU A 365 4.27 46.08 -21.22
CA LEU A 365 4.79 45.32 -20.06
C LEU A 365 6.15 45.84 -19.54
N ARG A 366 6.85 46.74 -20.26
CA ARG A 366 8.28 47.09 -20.03
C ARG A 366 8.64 47.75 -18.69
N ASN A 367 7.68 48.09 -17.84
CA ASN A 367 7.93 48.67 -16.52
C ASN A 367 7.09 48.00 -15.43
N ASN A 368 6.62 46.78 -15.68
CA ASN A 368 5.83 46.06 -14.69
C ASN A 368 6.76 45.51 -13.59
N PRO A 369 6.60 45.94 -12.32
CA PRO A 369 7.45 45.47 -11.22
C PRO A 369 7.36 43.95 -10.96
N MET A 370 6.36 43.29 -11.56
CA MET A 370 6.13 41.85 -11.45
C MET A 370 6.76 41.03 -12.57
N VAL A 371 7.31 41.70 -13.59
CA VAL A 371 7.97 41.10 -14.75
C VAL A 371 9.47 41.37 -14.59
N ARG A 372 10.23 40.39 -14.08
CA ARG A 372 11.69 40.52 -13.84
C ARG A 372 12.48 39.86 -14.95
N ASP A 373 13.46 40.58 -15.49
CA ASP A 373 14.34 40.05 -16.54
C ASP A 373 15.25 38.95 -16.00
N GLY A 374 15.47 37.91 -16.80
CA GLY A 374 16.51 36.93 -16.57
C GLY A 374 16.33 36.01 -15.36
N ALA A 375 15.11 35.70 -14.92
CA ALA A 375 14.90 34.65 -13.93
C ALA A 375 14.87 33.26 -14.60
N ARG A 376 15.43 32.26 -13.93
CA ARG A 376 15.29 30.85 -14.34
C ARG A 376 14.26 30.19 -13.44
N CYS A 377 13.29 29.48 -14.02
CA CYS A 377 12.36 28.69 -13.24
C CYS A 377 13.14 27.62 -12.44
N PRO A 378 13.00 27.54 -11.10
CA PRO A 378 13.73 26.54 -10.30
C PRO A 378 13.29 25.10 -10.59
N ALA A 379 12.12 24.90 -11.20
CA ALA A 379 11.60 23.59 -11.58
C ALA A 379 12.25 23.06 -12.87
N CYS A 380 12.19 23.81 -13.96
CA CYS A 380 12.57 23.35 -15.31
C CYS A 380 13.79 24.06 -15.90
N GLY A 381 14.31 25.13 -15.29
CA GLY A 381 15.42 25.92 -15.83
C GLY A 381 15.09 26.75 -17.08
N ALA A 382 13.82 26.84 -17.49
CA ALA A 382 13.41 27.75 -18.55
C ALA A 382 13.66 29.21 -18.11
N TRP A 383 14.02 30.08 -19.07
CA TRP A 383 13.96 31.53 -18.82
C TRP A 383 12.50 31.89 -18.56
N THR A 384 12.23 32.55 -17.45
CA THR A 384 10.89 33.04 -17.10
C THR A 384 11.00 34.47 -16.62
N TRP A 385 9.84 35.13 -16.59
CA TRP A 385 9.76 36.54 -16.25
C TRP A 385 8.88 36.81 -15.02
N VAL A 386 8.51 35.81 -14.21
CA VAL A 386 7.39 35.95 -13.25
C VAL A 386 7.72 35.58 -11.79
N ARG A 387 6.89 36.12 -10.90
CA ARG A 387 6.80 36.10 -9.42
C ARG A 387 7.16 34.79 -8.69
N PRO A 388 7.55 34.87 -7.39
CA PRO A 388 7.58 33.72 -6.49
C PRO A 388 6.24 32.95 -6.48
N GLY A 389 6.26 31.63 -6.58
CA GLY A 389 5.07 30.76 -6.66
C GLY A 389 4.67 30.34 -8.07
N HIS A 390 5.29 30.89 -9.12
CA HIS A 390 5.06 30.47 -10.51
C HIS A 390 5.44 29.01 -10.76
N GLU A 391 6.47 28.53 -10.07
CA GLU A 391 6.96 27.15 -10.17
C GLU A 391 5.84 26.11 -9.90
N GLN A 392 4.78 26.47 -9.17
CA GLN A 392 3.60 25.64 -8.95
C GLN A 392 2.77 25.37 -10.22
N ARG A 393 2.87 26.23 -11.23
CA ARG A 393 2.26 26.04 -12.56
C ARG A 393 3.19 25.33 -13.54
N CYS A 394 4.44 25.07 -13.14
CA CYS A 394 5.39 24.40 -14.00
C CYS A 394 5.02 22.92 -14.13
N PRO A 395 4.82 22.40 -15.36
CA PRO A 395 4.52 20.99 -15.57
C PRO A 395 5.60 20.07 -14.97
N GLU A 396 6.86 20.52 -15.00
CA GLU A 396 8.00 19.77 -14.43
C GLU A 396 7.98 19.72 -12.90
N LEU A 397 7.34 20.68 -12.21
CA LEU A 397 7.19 20.63 -10.76
C LEU A 397 6.14 19.57 -10.37
N ALA A 398 5.01 19.53 -11.07
CA ALA A 398 3.99 18.51 -10.89
C ALA A 398 4.52 17.10 -11.17
N ALA A 399 5.36 16.95 -12.20
CA ALA A 399 6.04 15.68 -12.51
C ALA A 399 7.05 15.28 -11.40
N ARG A 400 7.79 16.24 -10.83
CA ARG A 400 8.72 16.00 -9.72
C ARG A 400 8.02 15.59 -8.44
N ASP A 401 6.93 16.25 -8.07
CA ASP A 401 6.16 15.93 -6.87
C ASP A 401 5.52 14.53 -6.97
N ALA A 402 5.06 14.13 -8.16
CA ALA A 402 4.58 12.77 -8.41
C ALA A 402 5.70 11.70 -8.28
N THR A 403 6.95 12.06 -8.61
CA THR A 403 8.12 11.17 -8.47
C THR A 403 8.65 11.13 -7.04
N ALA A 404 8.40 12.15 -6.22
CA ALA A 404 8.82 12.20 -4.81
C ALA A 404 7.78 11.59 -3.84
N ALA A 405 6.54 11.42 -4.29
CA ALA A 405 5.46 10.74 -3.58
C ALA A 405 5.35 9.23 -3.91
N THR A 406 6.23 8.72 -4.77
CA THR A 406 6.51 7.29 -5.00
C THR A 406 7.75 6.88 -4.24
#